data_AF-D5W566-F1
#
_entry.id   AF-D5W566-F1
#
_cell.length_a   1.000
_cell.length_b   1.000
_cell.length_c   1.000
_cell.angle_alpha   90.00
_cell.angle_beta   90.00
_cell.angle_gamma   90.00
#
_symmetry.space_group_name_H-M   'P 1'
#
loop_
_entity.id
_entity.type
_entity.pdbx_description
1 polymer ?
#
loop_
_entity_poly.entity_id
_entity_poly.type
_entity_poly.pdbx_seq_one_letter_code
_entity_poly.pdbx_strand_id
1 'polypeptide(L)'
;MRLRSLGVPMGDRVRLVAAGALCVGASLLASGCASIGAASGAAAGVASGIVTSNPAIALGVGVAVQAATDEAVARYMRSMHKDQQDLMAALVGTMPVGETKPWSVKHTLPIENGHGQVRVTRAVNSALALCKDFVFSVQDGDGPDAPERWFTASACQQDNGWKWATAEPAVARWGNLQ
;
A
#
# COMPACT_ATOMS: atom_id res chain seq x y z
N MET A 1 52.60 36.26 10.78
CA MET A 1 51.32 35.54 10.83
C MET A 1 51.50 34.25 10.01
N ARG A 2 51.76 33.11 10.68
CA ARG A 2 52.02 31.82 10.00
C ARG A 2 50.72 31.03 9.89
N LEU A 3 50.30 30.70 8.67
CA LEU A 3 49.26 29.70 8.40
C LEU A 3 49.78 28.32 8.86
N ARG A 4 49.10 27.70 9.82
CA ARG A 4 49.30 26.28 10.14
C ARG A 4 48.49 25.46 9.13
N SER A 5 49.17 24.70 8.28
CA SER A 5 48.57 23.63 7.49
C SER A 5 48.18 22.48 8.42
N LEU A 6 46.88 22.19 8.53
CA LEU A 6 46.39 20.97 9.17
C LEU A 6 46.47 19.82 8.16
N GLY A 7 47.66 19.23 8.04
CA GLY A 7 47.85 17.97 7.33
C GLY A 7 47.31 16.82 8.16
N VAL A 8 46.06 16.40 7.91
CA VAL A 8 45.52 15.14 8.46
C VAL A 8 46.30 13.96 7.86
N PRO A 9 46.89 13.06 8.67
CA PRO A 9 47.71 11.96 8.19
C PRO A 9 46.90 10.98 7.31
N MET A 10 47.57 10.44 6.29
CA MET A 10 46.97 9.53 5.28
C MET A 10 46.22 8.34 5.92
N GLY A 11 46.72 7.83 7.05
CA GLY A 11 46.12 6.70 7.77
C GLY A 11 44.74 6.98 8.38
N ASP A 12 44.50 8.20 8.86
CA ASP A 12 43.19 8.59 9.41
C ASP A 12 42.17 8.86 8.29
N ARG A 13 42.64 9.33 7.13
CA ARG A 13 41.79 9.47 5.93
C ARG A 13 41.33 8.12 5.41
N VAL A 14 42.20 7.11 5.39
CA VAL A 14 41.85 5.74 4.97
C VAL A 14 40.87 5.10 5.97
N ARG A 15 41.02 5.34 7.27
CA ARG A 15 40.09 4.85 8.30
C ARG A 15 38.72 5.53 8.23
N LEU A 16 38.66 6.85 7.97
CA LEU A 16 37.42 7.59 7.76
C LEU A 16 36.69 7.15 6.48
N VAL A 17 37.43 6.93 5.39
CA VAL A 17 36.87 6.43 4.13
C VAL A 17 36.38 4.99 4.29
N ALA A 18 37.13 4.13 4.99
CA ALA A 18 36.73 2.76 5.26
C ALA A 18 35.50 2.69 6.18
N ALA A 19 35.43 3.53 7.22
CA ALA A 19 34.25 3.61 8.10
C ALA A 19 33.02 4.14 7.36
N GLY A 20 33.19 5.15 6.49
CA GLY A 20 32.12 5.66 5.62
C GLY A 20 31.62 4.60 4.64
N ALA A 21 32.53 3.87 4.00
CA ALA A 21 32.20 2.78 3.08
C ALA A 21 31.50 1.60 3.78
N LEU A 22 31.88 1.29 5.03
CA LEU A 22 31.23 0.25 5.83
C LEU A 22 29.79 0.64 6.22
N CYS A 23 29.56 1.91 6.60
CA CYS A 23 28.22 2.43 6.92
C CYS A 23 27.31 2.51 5.69
N VAL A 24 27.84 2.91 4.54
CA VAL A 24 27.10 2.93 3.26
C VAL A 24 26.83 1.50 2.78
N GLY A 25 27.80 0.59 2.91
CA GLY A 25 27.63 -0.83 2.58
C GLY A 25 26.58 -1.51 3.48
N ALA A 26 26.57 -1.21 4.78
CA ALA A 26 25.59 -1.76 5.72
C ALA A 26 24.16 -1.28 5.43
N SER A 27 23.98 -0.01 5.03
CA SER A 27 22.68 0.54 4.65
C SER A 27 22.20 0.02 3.27
N LEU A 28 23.12 -0.26 2.34
CA LEU A 28 22.81 -0.93 1.08
C LEU A 28 22.48 -2.43 1.28
N LEU A 29 23.12 -3.12 2.22
CA LEU A 29 22.78 -4.52 2.51
C LEU A 29 21.47 -4.67 3.28
N ALA A 30 21.02 -3.63 3.99
CA ALA A 30 19.67 -3.54 4.56
C ALA A 30 18.60 -3.07 3.56
N SER A 31 18.99 -2.69 2.32
CA SER A 31 18.09 -2.08 1.32
C SER A 31 17.14 -3.05 0.60
N GLY A 32 17.14 -4.34 0.98
CA GLY A 32 16.13 -5.30 0.52
C GLY A 32 14.68 -4.91 0.88
N CYS A 33 14.49 -3.93 1.77
CA CYS A 33 13.21 -3.32 2.15
C CYS A 33 13.10 -1.82 1.82
N ALA A 34 13.86 -1.27 0.86
CA ALA A 34 13.77 0.14 0.51
C ALA A 34 12.39 0.45 -0.13
N SER A 35 11.49 1.06 0.64
CA SER A 35 10.22 1.59 0.12
C SER A 35 10.47 2.82 -0.75
N ILE A 36 9.49 3.17 -1.60
CA ILE A 36 9.53 4.39 -2.42
C ILE A 36 9.76 5.63 -1.53
N GLY A 37 9.16 5.69 -0.34
CA GLY A 37 9.36 6.76 0.62
C GLY A 37 10.77 6.81 1.22
N ALA A 38 11.35 5.66 1.57
CA ALA A 38 12.74 5.62 2.06
C ALA A 38 13.74 6.08 0.99
N ALA A 39 13.53 5.67 -0.27
CA ALA A 39 14.36 6.09 -1.39
C ALA A 39 14.23 7.59 -1.70
N SER A 40 13.01 8.12 -1.74
CA SER A 40 12.77 9.56 -2.01
C SER A 40 13.28 10.44 -0.87
N GLY A 41 13.09 10.04 0.39
CA GLY A 41 13.59 10.73 1.57
C GLY A 41 15.12 10.77 1.61
N ALA A 42 15.78 9.65 1.35
CA ALA A 42 17.25 9.60 1.28
C ALA A 42 17.80 10.52 0.17
N ALA A 43 17.21 10.48 -1.03
CA ALA A 43 17.64 11.33 -2.14
C ALA A 43 17.47 12.83 -1.83
N ALA A 44 16.32 13.22 -1.26
CA ALA A 44 16.07 14.60 -0.87
C ALA A 44 16.97 15.07 0.28
N GLY A 45 17.26 14.19 1.25
CA GLY A 45 18.20 14.47 2.34
C GLY A 45 19.62 14.68 1.84
N VAL A 46 20.10 13.85 0.90
CA VAL A 46 21.41 14.04 0.26
C VAL A 46 21.46 15.36 -0.52
N ALA A 47 20.46 15.63 -1.36
CA ALA A 47 20.43 16.84 -2.17
C ALA A 47 20.40 18.12 -1.30
N SER A 48 19.55 18.15 -0.27
CA SER A 48 19.49 19.27 0.66
C SER A 48 20.74 19.38 1.53
N GLY A 49 21.37 18.27 1.90
CA GLY A 49 22.66 18.26 2.60
C GLY A 49 23.80 18.84 1.78
N ILE A 50 23.84 18.57 0.47
CA ILE A 50 24.82 19.18 -0.44
C ILE A 50 24.61 20.70 -0.54
N VAL A 51 23.36 21.14 -0.74
CA VAL A 51 23.04 22.57 -0.93
C VAL A 51 23.22 23.38 0.34
N THR A 52 22.78 22.85 1.48
CA THR A 52 22.78 23.59 2.75
C THR A 52 24.05 23.37 3.56
N SER A 53 24.81 22.31 3.25
CA SER A 53 25.95 21.84 4.05
C SER A 53 25.61 21.67 5.55
N ASN A 54 24.32 21.50 5.88
CA ASN A 54 23.82 21.39 7.24
C ASN A 54 23.16 20.02 7.44
N PRO A 55 23.75 19.12 8.25
CA PRO A 55 23.22 17.77 8.43
C PRO A 55 21.86 17.76 9.13
N ALA A 56 21.56 18.73 10.00
CA ALA A 56 20.25 18.82 10.64
C ALA A 56 19.15 19.16 9.63
N ILE A 57 19.44 20.06 8.67
CA ILE A 57 18.51 20.39 7.58
C ILE A 57 18.34 19.20 6.64
N ALA A 58 19.45 18.54 6.28
CA ALA A 58 19.44 17.34 5.45
C ALA A 58 18.52 16.24 6.01
N LEU A 59 18.66 15.94 7.30
CA LEU A 59 17.81 14.95 7.97
C LEU A 59 16.36 15.40 8.05
N GLY A 60 16.11 16.66 8.38
CA GLY A 60 14.74 17.21 8.45
C GLY A 60 14.01 17.12 7.11
N VAL A 61 14.67 17.50 6.02
CA VAL A 61 14.11 17.40 4.66
C VAL A 61 13.90 15.93 4.27
N GLY A 62 14.86 15.07 4.54
CA GLY A 62 14.75 13.65 4.19
C GLY A 62 13.57 12.96 4.88
N VAL A 63 13.40 13.17 6.18
CA VAL A 63 12.25 12.62 6.95
C VAL A 63 10.93 13.20 6.45
N ALA A 64 10.88 14.51 6.17
CA ALA A 64 9.66 15.15 5.67
C ALA A 64 9.23 14.60 4.30
N VAL A 65 10.18 14.43 3.37
CA VAL A 65 9.90 13.88 2.03
C VAL A 65 9.49 12.41 2.11
N GLN A 66 10.14 11.63 2.96
CA GLN A 66 9.75 10.23 3.20
C GLN A 66 8.31 10.15 3.71
N ALA A 67 7.97 10.89 4.77
CA ALA A 67 6.63 10.89 5.36
C ALA A 67 5.56 11.34 4.36
N ALA A 68 5.85 12.37 3.56
CA ALA A 68 4.94 12.84 2.51
C ALA A 68 4.73 11.78 1.41
N THR A 69 5.79 11.08 1.01
CA THR A 69 5.72 10.01 0.01
C THR A 69 4.92 8.82 0.54
N ASP A 70 5.17 8.39 1.77
CA ASP A 70 4.48 7.27 2.40
C ASP A 70 2.97 7.57 2.54
N GLU A 71 2.58 8.78 2.95
CA GLU A 71 1.17 9.18 3.01
C GLU A 71 0.55 9.28 1.61
N ALA A 72 1.28 9.75 0.60
CA ALA A 72 0.78 9.79 -0.77
C ALA A 72 0.49 8.38 -1.31
N VAL A 73 1.40 7.43 -1.08
CA VAL A 73 1.20 6.02 -1.45
C VAL A 73 0.03 5.43 -0.67
N ALA A 74 -0.03 5.61 0.65
CA ALA A 74 -1.12 5.11 1.47
C ALA A 74 -2.48 5.68 1.04
N ARG A 75 -2.54 6.98 0.72
CA ARG A 75 -3.75 7.62 0.20
C ARG A 75 -4.17 7.05 -1.15
N TYR A 76 -3.21 6.80 -2.03
CA TYR A 76 -3.48 6.17 -3.32
C TYR A 76 -4.08 4.78 -3.14
N MET A 77 -3.44 3.90 -2.35
CA MET A 77 -3.95 2.55 -2.08
C MET A 77 -5.33 2.57 -1.43
N ARG A 78 -5.59 3.48 -0.49
CA ARG A 78 -6.92 3.68 0.12
C ARG A 78 -7.98 4.05 -0.92
N SER A 79 -7.66 4.91 -1.89
CA SER A 79 -8.59 5.27 -2.96
C SER A 79 -8.90 4.07 -3.86
N MET A 80 -7.88 3.32 -4.24
CA MET A 80 -8.00 2.13 -5.09
C MET A 80 -8.90 1.06 -4.46
N HIS A 81 -8.69 0.76 -3.17
CA HIS A 81 -9.55 -0.16 -2.44
C HIS A 81 -10.99 0.36 -2.32
N LYS A 82 -11.15 1.67 -2.13
CA LYS A 82 -12.47 2.31 -2.05
C LYS A 82 -13.24 2.20 -3.36
N ASP A 83 -12.58 2.40 -4.50
CA ASP A 83 -13.21 2.31 -5.82
C ASP A 83 -13.72 0.90 -6.12
N GLN A 84 -12.95 -0.13 -5.76
CA GLN A 84 -13.37 -1.53 -5.85
C GLN A 84 -14.58 -1.82 -4.96
N GLN A 85 -14.55 -1.36 -3.71
CA GLN A 85 -15.64 -1.56 -2.76
C GLN A 85 -16.93 -0.83 -3.18
N ASP A 86 -16.82 0.41 -3.64
CA ASP A 86 -17.97 1.19 -4.12
C ASP A 86 -18.58 0.56 -5.38
N LEU A 87 -17.75 0.08 -6.33
CA LEU A 87 -18.22 -0.62 -7.53
C LEU A 87 -18.93 -1.92 -7.18
N MET A 88 -18.33 -2.76 -6.33
CA MET A 88 -18.95 -4.03 -5.93
C MET A 88 -20.24 -3.80 -5.14
N ALA A 89 -20.28 -2.83 -4.23
CA ALA A 89 -21.48 -2.51 -3.47
C ALA A 89 -22.62 -2.03 -4.39
N ALA A 90 -22.32 -1.19 -5.38
CA ALA A 90 -23.29 -0.75 -6.37
C ALA A 90 -23.81 -1.92 -7.22
N LEU A 91 -22.90 -2.81 -7.68
CA LEU A 91 -23.26 -3.99 -8.47
C LEU A 91 -24.18 -4.93 -7.69
N VAL A 92 -23.78 -5.35 -6.49
CA VAL A 92 -24.56 -6.22 -5.59
C VAL A 92 -25.91 -5.60 -5.23
N GLY A 93 -25.96 -4.28 -5.08
CA GLY A 93 -27.19 -3.55 -4.83
C GLY A 93 -28.28 -3.82 -5.87
N THR A 94 -27.91 -4.00 -7.13
CA THR A 94 -28.84 -4.27 -8.25
C THR A 94 -29.17 -5.76 -8.46
N MET A 95 -28.42 -6.67 -7.83
CA MET A 95 -28.54 -8.12 -8.06
C MET A 95 -29.56 -8.78 -7.12
N PRO A 96 -30.51 -9.60 -7.59
CA PRO A 96 -31.27 -10.50 -6.72
C PRO A 96 -30.38 -11.57 -6.04
N VAL A 97 -30.90 -12.14 -4.95
CA VAL A 97 -30.24 -13.25 -4.25
C VAL A 97 -30.10 -14.45 -5.19
N GLY A 98 -28.91 -15.05 -5.24
CA GLY A 98 -28.57 -16.18 -6.11
C GLY A 98 -27.95 -15.78 -7.45
N GLU A 99 -28.06 -14.51 -7.86
CA GLU A 99 -27.45 -14.05 -9.11
C GLU A 99 -25.92 -13.95 -8.98
N THR A 100 -25.21 -14.32 -10.05
CA THR A 100 -23.75 -14.19 -10.18
C THR A 100 -23.44 -13.26 -11.35
N LYS A 101 -22.53 -12.31 -11.16
CA LYS A 101 -22.06 -11.40 -12.21
C LYS A 101 -20.54 -11.24 -12.17
N PRO A 102 -19.88 -11.04 -13.32
CA PRO A 102 -18.48 -10.67 -13.34
C PRO A 102 -18.31 -9.23 -12.85
N TRP A 103 -17.18 -8.95 -12.21
CA TRP A 103 -16.75 -7.61 -11.85
C TRP A 103 -15.30 -7.38 -12.28
N SER A 104 -14.97 -6.14 -12.60
CA SER A 104 -13.60 -5.73 -12.93
C SER A 104 -13.44 -4.24 -12.67
N VAL A 105 -12.28 -3.86 -12.12
CA VAL A 105 -11.90 -2.45 -11.97
C VAL A 105 -10.56 -2.23 -12.66
N LYS A 106 -10.51 -1.18 -13.50
CA LYS A 106 -9.29 -0.73 -14.18
C LYS A 106 -8.91 0.63 -13.64
N HIS A 107 -7.69 0.73 -13.12
CA HIS A 107 -7.12 1.99 -12.64
C HIS A 107 -6.00 2.48 -13.56
N THR A 108 -5.67 3.78 -13.47
CA THR A 108 -4.66 4.44 -14.31
C THR A 108 -3.26 3.85 -14.14
N LEU A 109 -2.89 3.47 -12.91
CA LEU A 109 -1.73 2.61 -12.67
C LEU A 109 -2.27 1.20 -12.45
N PRO A 110 -1.82 0.19 -13.21
CA PRO A 110 -2.32 -1.18 -13.13
C PRO A 110 -1.76 -1.93 -11.92
N ILE A 111 -1.79 -1.28 -10.76
CA ILE A 111 -1.44 -1.88 -9.47
C ILE A 111 -2.78 -2.31 -8.87
N GLU A 112 -2.97 -3.62 -8.65
CA GLU A 112 -4.23 -4.22 -8.14
C GLU A 112 -5.48 -4.01 -9.02
N ASN A 113 -5.35 -4.16 -10.35
CA ASN A 113 -6.55 -4.32 -11.19
C ASN A 113 -7.23 -5.66 -10.87
N GLY A 114 -8.22 -5.63 -9.98
CA GLY A 114 -9.00 -6.79 -9.59
C GLY A 114 -10.08 -7.12 -10.61
N HIS A 115 -10.24 -8.40 -10.91
CA HIS A 115 -11.38 -8.94 -11.63
C HIS A 115 -11.76 -10.31 -11.09
N GLY A 116 -13.01 -10.71 -11.29
CA GLY A 116 -13.51 -11.98 -10.80
C GLY A 116 -15.02 -12.05 -10.87
N GLN A 117 -15.61 -12.87 -10.01
CA GLN A 117 -17.05 -13.08 -9.94
C GLN A 117 -17.58 -12.56 -8.61
N VAL A 118 -18.83 -12.08 -8.61
CA VAL A 118 -19.56 -11.74 -7.39
C VAL A 118 -20.92 -12.43 -7.41
N ARG A 119 -21.34 -12.98 -6.27
CA ARG A 119 -22.62 -13.66 -6.10
C ARG A 119 -23.30 -13.26 -4.81
N VAL A 120 -24.56 -12.82 -4.91
CA VAL A 120 -25.37 -12.49 -3.73
C VAL A 120 -25.87 -13.78 -3.08
N THR A 121 -25.53 -13.99 -1.81
CA THR A 121 -25.88 -15.20 -1.06
C THR A 121 -27.13 -15.02 -0.20
N ARG A 122 -27.36 -13.80 0.29
CA ARG A 122 -28.47 -13.48 1.19
C ARG A 122 -28.82 -12.00 1.11
N ALA A 123 -30.10 -11.68 1.35
CA ALA A 123 -30.55 -10.34 1.70
C ALA A 123 -31.10 -10.34 3.14
N VAL A 124 -30.66 -9.40 3.95
CA VAL A 124 -31.09 -9.19 5.33
C VAL A 124 -31.83 -7.86 5.40
N ASN A 125 -33.11 -7.89 5.73
CA ASN A 125 -33.90 -6.70 5.97
C ASN A 125 -34.19 -6.58 7.47
N SER A 126 -33.63 -5.56 8.11
CA SER A 126 -33.80 -5.28 9.54
C SER A 126 -34.38 -3.89 9.76
N ALA A 127 -34.80 -3.60 10.99
CA ALA A 127 -35.28 -2.26 11.35
C ALA A 127 -34.21 -1.15 11.20
N LEU A 128 -32.92 -1.54 11.14
CA LEU A 128 -31.80 -0.60 11.06
C LEU A 128 -31.28 -0.41 9.64
N ALA A 129 -31.30 -1.46 8.82
CA ALA A 129 -30.73 -1.44 7.47
C ALA A 129 -31.24 -2.60 6.60
N LEU A 130 -31.27 -2.35 5.29
CA LEU A 130 -31.33 -3.37 4.26
C LEU A 130 -29.89 -3.69 3.80
N CYS A 131 -29.43 -4.92 4.00
CA CYS A 131 -28.11 -5.37 3.60
C CYS A 131 -28.18 -6.62 2.72
N LYS A 132 -27.14 -6.83 1.90
CA LYS A 132 -26.92 -8.02 1.09
C LYS A 132 -25.56 -8.60 1.43
N ASP A 133 -25.54 -9.89 1.73
CA ASP A 133 -24.31 -10.66 1.89
C ASP A 133 -23.96 -11.30 0.56
N PHE A 134 -22.70 -11.22 0.17
CA PHE A 134 -22.21 -11.74 -1.09
C PHE A 134 -20.85 -12.40 -0.92
N VAL A 135 -20.55 -13.31 -1.83
CA VAL A 135 -19.20 -13.84 -2.02
C VAL A 135 -18.64 -13.26 -3.29
N PHE A 136 -17.36 -12.89 -3.29
CA PHE A 136 -16.68 -12.45 -4.48
C PHE A 136 -15.30 -13.07 -4.58
N SER A 137 -14.83 -13.21 -5.80
CA SER A 137 -13.50 -13.69 -6.10
C SER A 137 -12.62 -12.59 -6.66
N VAL A 138 -11.32 -12.70 -6.39
CA VAL A 138 -10.27 -11.86 -6.96
C VAL A 138 -9.26 -12.79 -7.64
N GLN A 139 -9.11 -12.65 -8.95
CA GLN A 139 -8.08 -13.35 -9.72
C GLN A 139 -6.78 -12.53 -9.72
N ASP A 140 -5.67 -13.21 -9.39
CA ASP A 140 -4.34 -12.62 -9.35
C ASP A 140 -3.63 -12.81 -10.72
N GLY A 141 -3.80 -11.82 -11.60
CA GLY A 141 -3.28 -11.82 -12.97
C GLY A 141 -4.33 -12.17 -14.03
N ASP A 142 -3.99 -11.97 -15.32
CA ASP A 142 -4.90 -12.11 -16.47
C ASP A 142 -4.83 -13.49 -17.17
N GLY A 143 -4.05 -14.42 -16.62
CA GLY A 143 -3.84 -15.75 -17.20
C GLY A 143 -4.99 -16.72 -16.90
N PRO A 144 -5.18 -17.78 -17.71
CA PRO A 144 -6.26 -18.76 -17.52
C PRO A 144 -6.13 -19.58 -16.21
N ASP A 145 -4.92 -19.66 -15.64
CA ASP A 145 -4.62 -20.36 -14.39
C ASP A 145 -4.29 -19.37 -13.24
N ALA A 146 -4.72 -18.11 -13.36
CA ALA A 146 -4.50 -17.10 -12.33
C ALA A 146 -5.09 -17.57 -10.98
N PRO A 147 -4.31 -17.53 -9.86
CA PRO A 147 -4.81 -17.91 -8.56
C PRO A 147 -6.04 -17.09 -8.18
N GLU A 148 -7.15 -17.76 -7.88
CA GLU A 148 -8.39 -17.12 -7.48
C GLU A 148 -8.57 -17.22 -5.96
N ARG A 149 -8.80 -16.07 -5.30
CA ARG A 149 -9.10 -16.00 -3.87
C ARG A 149 -10.54 -15.57 -3.64
N TRP A 150 -11.24 -16.26 -2.75
CA TRP A 150 -12.64 -16.01 -2.42
C TRP A 150 -12.80 -15.31 -1.08
N PHE A 151 -13.72 -14.34 -1.06
CA PHE A 151 -14.00 -13.48 0.08
C PHE A 151 -15.51 -13.38 0.31
N THR A 152 -15.90 -13.23 1.56
CA THR A 152 -17.27 -12.92 1.97
C THR A 152 -17.36 -11.46 2.35
N ALA A 153 -18.42 -10.79 1.93
CA ALA A 153 -18.63 -9.38 2.24
C ALA A 153 -20.12 -9.05 2.35
N SER A 154 -20.41 -7.89 2.93
CA SER A 154 -21.75 -7.35 3.04
C SER A 154 -21.80 -5.93 2.51
N ALA A 155 -22.88 -5.58 1.81
CA ALA A 155 -23.19 -4.23 1.37
C ALA A 155 -24.57 -3.83 1.91
N CYS A 156 -24.67 -2.62 2.44
CA CYS A 156 -25.90 -2.10 3.02
C CYS A 156 -26.40 -0.89 2.23
N GLN A 157 -27.71 -0.79 2.08
CA GLN A 157 -28.36 0.38 1.50
C GLN A 157 -28.25 1.56 2.47
N GLN A 158 -27.76 2.68 1.96
CA GLN A 158 -27.74 3.98 2.62
C GLN A 158 -28.55 4.98 1.78
N ASP A 159 -28.72 6.20 2.28
CA ASP A 159 -29.51 7.26 1.63
C ASP A 159 -29.08 7.54 0.18
N ASN A 160 -27.77 7.48 -0.08
CA ASN A 160 -27.16 7.76 -1.38
C ASN A 160 -26.71 6.50 -2.14
N GLY A 161 -27.32 5.34 -1.86
CA GLY A 161 -27.07 4.08 -2.57
C GLY A 161 -26.44 3.00 -1.69
N TRP A 162 -25.98 1.93 -2.33
CA TRP A 162 -25.39 0.79 -1.64
C TRP A 162 -23.94 1.06 -1.26
N LYS A 163 -23.58 0.79 0.00
CA LYS A 163 -22.22 0.96 0.53
C LYS A 163 -21.67 -0.34 1.08
N TRP A 164 -20.37 -0.51 0.89
CA TRP A 164 -19.63 -1.61 1.48
C TRP A 164 -19.66 -1.51 3.00
N ALA A 165 -19.96 -2.62 3.69
CA ALA A 165 -20.07 -2.67 5.14
C ALA A 165 -18.94 -3.48 5.79
N THR A 166 -18.59 -4.65 5.24
CA THR A 166 -17.48 -5.48 5.75
C THR A 166 -16.98 -6.48 4.70
N ALA A 167 -15.71 -6.91 4.83
CA ALA A 167 -15.09 -7.97 4.04
C ALA A 167 -14.31 -8.91 4.98
N GLU A 168 -14.67 -10.18 5.02
CA GLU A 168 -13.91 -11.23 5.70
C GLU A 168 -13.39 -12.24 4.65
N PRO A 169 -12.14 -12.73 4.75
CA PRO A 169 -11.68 -13.85 3.93
C PRO A 169 -12.59 -15.07 4.11
N ALA A 170 -12.97 -15.74 3.01
CA ALA A 170 -13.89 -16.87 3.08
C ALA A 170 -13.27 -18.17 3.65
N VAL A 171 -12.00 -18.12 4.08
CA VAL A 171 -11.17 -19.18 4.71
C VAL A 171 -10.13 -18.54 5.65
N ALA A 172 -9.58 -19.10 6.72
CA ALA A 172 -10.06 -20.11 7.66
C ALA A 172 -10.18 -19.45 9.05
N ARG A 173 -11.42 -19.15 9.47
CA ARG A 173 -11.73 -18.59 10.81
C ARG A 173 -11.64 -19.64 11.92
N TRP A 174 -11.49 -20.92 11.58
CA TRP A 174 -11.45 -22.05 12.52
C TRP A 174 -10.09 -22.74 12.56
N GLY A 175 -9.01 -21.95 12.61
CA GLY A 175 -7.64 -22.48 12.66
C GLY A 175 -7.30 -23.39 13.84
N ASN A 176 -8.16 -23.55 14.86
CA ASN A 176 -7.92 -24.37 16.07
C ASN A 176 -9.21 -24.90 16.76
N LEU A 177 -10.23 -25.36 16.01
CA LEU A 177 -11.27 -26.23 16.60
C LEU A 177 -11.06 -27.68 16.13
N GLN A 178 -9.86 -28.16 16.48
CA GLN A 178 -9.61 -29.51 16.97
C GLN A 178 -9.31 -29.41 18.47
#